data_AF-A0A2D8FNS4-F1
#
_entry.id   AF-A0A2D8FNS4-F1
#
_cell.length_a   1.000
_cell.length_b   1.000
_cell.length_c   1.000
_cell.angle_alpha   90.00
_cell.angle_beta   90.00
_cell.angle_gamma   90.00
#
_symmetry.space_group_name_H-M   'P 1'
#
loop_
_entity.id
_entity.type
_entity.pdbx_description
1 polymer ?
#
loop_
_entity_poly.entity_id
_entity_poly.type
_entity_poly.pdbx_seq_one_letter_code
_entity_poly.pdbx_strand_id
1 'polypeptide(L)'
;MPDAPRRIIDAAVPPSAPSSARRYDLDWIRVGAFGLLIVYHVGLVYGVYGWHVHSVHTFEWMREAILITNPWRLTLLFLVSGAALRFMTFRRTPRQVARARFERLVPPLLFGAVVLVPIQSWIEAMDKAGWPNGLAGYAAWMVREFSFSGLADGVPVNHLWFIVYIAAYSVVTILLWRRPGLIDRIGAWLEKSLVGPRLLILPILYLIAIRILLFPWFGVTNVLHWDWYNHALSLAAFIFGFSIVGRESIWRDMERYRWVALGLAAVALPIMMAQVWHPGGRAFWGVPKAMVYGLDQWATIVAILGFGSRHLRSRGGPVLTYLTEATFPLYLAHQTILVAAVWIIRPAHLPAGLEALSLLLITFLGSFAVYEVVKRIPAIRPLWGLKPADGRPWPLDLEALRRPAARYHRRRRLLAVGIAAPLLALTVVAAAIAAYPGFDNATQYLSELGGSTAQAPIIFNGGVFIAGIMAGVAGIGFGLAVYALTEKRIAGAVIAAVFVLAGAGMSASTLYPWPDPRHMVINLALGIQLAPVLLLWGLASRRDLPRLKIFLTAIFVIMACLTVVTKHMIFPGTVNDANVGWWERAYALVLVGWVGVAAWLLDRKLLQEAIKSPSGGSVAQVAAAGE
;
A
#
# COMPACT_ATOMS: atom_id res chain seq x y z
N MET A 1 -42.18 -6.39 53.33
CA MET A 1 -41.47 -6.52 52.05
C MET A 1 -40.02 -6.10 52.28
N PRO A 2 -39.04 -7.01 52.22
CA PRO A 2 -37.65 -6.67 52.43
C PRO A 2 -37.00 -6.16 51.13
N ASP A 3 -36.24 -5.08 51.26
CA ASP A 3 -35.42 -4.49 50.21
C ASP A 3 -34.33 -5.44 49.72
N ALA A 4 -34.18 -5.52 48.40
CA ALA A 4 -33.19 -6.34 47.72
C ALA A 4 -31.75 -5.81 47.94
N PRO A 5 -30.75 -6.67 48.12
CA PRO A 5 -29.36 -6.26 48.36
C PRO A 5 -28.72 -5.66 47.11
N ARG A 6 -28.23 -4.41 47.23
CA ARG A 6 -27.34 -3.78 46.24
C ARG A 6 -26.07 -4.61 46.10
N ARG A 7 -25.86 -5.17 44.90
CA ARG A 7 -24.61 -5.85 44.51
C ARG A 7 -23.44 -4.88 44.60
N ILE A 8 -22.52 -5.14 45.53
CA ILE A 8 -21.18 -4.56 45.56
C ILE A 8 -20.37 -5.24 44.45
N ILE A 9 -20.36 -4.63 43.26
CA ILE A 9 -19.37 -4.88 42.21
C ILE A 9 -18.95 -3.47 41.76
N ASP A 10 -17.63 -3.24 41.70
CA ASP A 10 -16.94 -2.02 41.24
C ASP A 10 -16.19 -1.19 42.30
N ALA A 11 -15.52 -1.85 43.25
CA ALA A 11 -14.30 -1.30 43.84
C ALA A 11 -13.08 -1.99 43.21
N ALA A 12 -12.80 -1.67 41.95
CA ALA A 12 -11.52 -2.01 41.34
C ALA A 12 -10.42 -1.17 42.00
N VAL A 13 -9.77 -1.75 43.02
CA VAL A 13 -8.42 -1.34 43.42
C VAL A 13 -7.56 -1.38 42.16
N PRO A 14 -6.96 -0.28 41.68
CA PRO A 14 -6.06 -0.37 40.55
C PRO A 14 -4.76 -1.06 41.04
N PRO A 15 -4.40 -2.25 40.56
CA PRO A 15 -3.02 -2.67 40.65
C PRO A 15 -2.21 -1.62 39.86
N SER A 16 -1.22 -1.04 40.54
CA SER A 16 -0.21 -0.13 39.99
C SER A 16 0.12 -0.50 38.55
N ALA A 17 -0.38 0.30 37.60
CA ALA A 17 -0.22 0.02 36.18
C ALA A 17 1.29 -0.02 35.86
N PRO A 18 1.82 -1.11 35.29
CA PRO A 18 3.17 -1.08 34.75
C PRO A 18 3.26 0.08 33.76
N SER A 19 4.33 0.86 33.84
CA SER A 19 4.52 2.09 33.06
C SER A 19 4.08 1.87 31.62
N SER A 20 3.10 2.64 31.17
CA SER A 20 2.55 2.64 29.80
C SER A 20 3.53 3.12 28.72
N ALA A 21 4.84 3.00 28.98
CA ALA A 21 5.90 3.40 28.08
C ALA A 21 5.89 2.50 26.84
N ARG A 22 5.71 3.12 25.68
CA ARG A 22 5.78 2.45 24.38
C ARG A 22 7.14 1.79 24.20
N ARG A 23 7.15 0.50 23.83
CA ARG A 23 8.36 -0.29 23.55
C ARG A 23 8.88 -0.01 22.15
N TYR A 24 9.75 0.97 22.00
CA TYR A 24 10.32 1.37 20.70
C TYR A 24 11.29 0.35 20.11
N ASP A 25 11.93 -0.45 20.96
CA ASP A 25 12.78 -1.59 20.58
C ASP A 25 12.03 -2.58 19.69
N LEU A 26 10.79 -2.92 20.04
CA LEU A 26 9.97 -3.86 19.24
C LEU A 26 9.57 -3.28 17.88
N ASP A 27 9.36 -1.97 17.81
CA ASP A 27 9.08 -1.29 16.54
C ASP A 27 10.36 -1.26 15.65
N TRP A 28 11.54 -0.96 16.22
CA TRP A 28 12.82 -1.05 15.49
C TRP A 28 13.13 -2.45 14.98
N ILE A 29 12.95 -3.47 15.82
CA ILE A 29 13.17 -4.87 15.44
C ILE A 29 12.25 -5.26 14.29
N ARG A 30 10.97 -4.85 14.35
CA ARG A 30 10.03 -5.09 13.24
C ARG A 30 10.51 -4.42 11.96
N VAL A 31 10.84 -3.14 12.00
CA VAL A 31 11.32 -2.37 10.84
C VAL A 31 12.56 -3.03 10.23
N GLY A 32 13.54 -3.40 11.05
CA GLY A 32 14.77 -4.07 10.59
C GLY A 32 14.52 -5.44 10.00
N ALA A 33 13.71 -6.28 10.64
CA ALA A 33 13.38 -7.62 10.15
C ALA A 33 12.61 -7.60 8.82
N PHE A 34 11.73 -6.62 8.61
CA PHE A 34 11.07 -6.41 7.31
C PHE A 34 12.01 -5.79 6.27
N GLY A 35 12.91 -4.87 6.65
CA GLY A 35 13.92 -4.35 5.71
C GLY A 35 14.80 -5.47 5.16
N LEU A 36 15.23 -6.39 6.03
CA LEU A 36 16.02 -7.57 5.67
C LEU A 36 15.26 -8.55 4.76
N LEU A 37 13.92 -8.56 4.82
CA LEU A 37 13.08 -9.39 3.95
C LEU A 37 13.23 -9.02 2.47
N ILE A 38 13.40 -7.74 2.16
CA ILE A 38 13.60 -7.28 0.77
C ILE A 38 14.91 -7.85 0.23
N VAL A 39 16.00 -7.73 1.00
CA VAL A 39 17.31 -8.30 0.63
C VAL A 39 17.22 -9.81 0.45
N TYR A 40 16.48 -10.49 1.34
CA TYR A 40 16.24 -11.92 1.26
C TYR A 40 15.53 -12.32 -0.05
N HIS A 41 14.45 -11.63 -0.43
CA HIS A 41 13.73 -11.93 -1.68
C HIS A 41 14.54 -11.61 -2.93
N VAL A 42 15.35 -10.55 -2.91
CA VAL A 42 16.31 -10.28 -3.99
C VAL A 42 17.32 -11.43 -4.10
N GLY A 43 17.80 -11.97 -2.98
CA GLY A 43 18.66 -13.16 -2.97
C GLY A 43 18.01 -14.39 -3.62
N LEU A 44 16.70 -14.62 -3.41
CA LEU A 44 15.98 -15.75 -4.00
C LEU A 44 15.95 -15.73 -5.53
N VAL A 45 16.02 -14.54 -6.15
CA VAL A 45 16.10 -14.40 -7.62
C VAL A 45 17.33 -15.13 -8.20
N TYR A 46 18.42 -15.18 -7.43
CA TYR A 46 19.69 -15.82 -7.82
C TYR A 46 19.88 -17.20 -7.19
N GLY A 47 18.91 -17.67 -6.40
CA GLY A 47 18.99 -18.93 -5.68
C GLY A 47 18.60 -20.14 -6.52
N VAL A 48 18.88 -21.33 -5.98
CA VAL A 48 18.56 -22.64 -6.59
C VAL A 48 17.15 -23.14 -6.23
N TYR A 49 16.39 -22.37 -5.45
CA TYR A 49 15.05 -22.74 -4.99
C TYR A 49 13.98 -22.28 -5.97
N GLY A 50 12.85 -22.97 -6.02
CA GLY A 50 11.70 -22.53 -6.81
C GLY A 50 11.25 -21.11 -6.42
N TRP A 51 11.29 -20.20 -7.38
CA TRP A 51 10.84 -18.81 -7.25
C TRP A 51 9.98 -18.41 -8.47
N HIS A 52 9.41 -17.20 -8.42
CA HIS A 52 8.55 -16.66 -9.47
C HIS A 52 9.28 -16.55 -10.80
N VAL A 53 10.34 -15.72 -10.83
CA VAL A 53 11.16 -15.45 -12.00
C VAL A 53 12.61 -15.37 -11.52
N HIS A 54 13.49 -16.13 -12.17
CA HIS A 54 14.92 -16.14 -11.87
C HIS A 54 15.69 -15.20 -12.80
N SER A 55 16.82 -14.71 -12.31
CA SER A 55 17.83 -14.09 -13.17
C SER A 55 18.43 -15.14 -14.11
N VAL A 56 19.12 -14.67 -15.15
CA VAL A 56 20.03 -15.51 -15.94
C VAL A 56 21.23 -15.97 -15.13
N HIS A 57 21.57 -15.26 -14.04
CA HIS A 57 22.63 -15.63 -13.11
C HIS A 57 22.06 -16.45 -11.96
N THR A 58 22.66 -17.60 -11.69
CA THR A 58 22.33 -18.45 -10.54
C THR A 58 23.59 -18.75 -9.74
N PHE A 59 23.47 -18.70 -8.41
CA PHE A 59 24.59 -18.89 -7.50
C PHE A 59 24.29 -19.99 -6.49
N GLU A 60 25.06 -21.07 -6.52
CA GLU A 60 24.86 -22.20 -5.60
C GLU A 60 25.05 -21.79 -4.14
N TRP A 61 26.03 -20.91 -3.85
CA TRP A 61 26.33 -20.41 -2.50
C TRP A 61 25.16 -19.64 -1.86
N MET A 62 24.14 -19.27 -2.65
CA MET A 62 22.91 -18.68 -2.14
C MET A 62 22.15 -19.63 -1.21
N ARG A 63 22.34 -20.95 -1.37
CA ARG A 63 21.77 -22.00 -0.51
C ARG A 63 22.18 -21.81 0.95
N GLU A 64 23.43 -21.43 1.17
CA GLU A 64 24.04 -21.16 2.47
C GLU A 64 23.70 -19.74 2.94
N ALA A 65 23.80 -18.73 2.07
CA ALA A 65 23.56 -17.33 2.43
C ALA A 65 22.15 -17.08 2.97
N ILE A 66 21.16 -17.79 2.43
CA ILE A 66 19.77 -17.75 2.88
C ILE A 66 19.62 -18.15 4.36
N LEU A 67 20.50 -19.01 4.88
CA LEU A 67 20.52 -19.46 6.29
C LEU A 67 20.87 -18.35 7.28
N ILE A 68 21.49 -17.25 6.83
CA ILE A 68 21.80 -16.10 7.70
C ILE A 68 20.52 -15.54 8.35
N THR A 69 19.37 -15.70 7.69
CA THR A 69 18.12 -15.04 8.10
C THR A 69 16.94 -15.99 8.23
N ASN A 70 16.94 -17.12 7.50
CA ASN A 70 15.82 -18.05 7.49
C ASN A 70 15.44 -18.64 8.86
N PRO A 71 16.39 -19.07 9.72
CA PRO A 71 16.06 -19.72 10.98
C PRO A 71 15.21 -18.85 11.90
N TRP A 72 15.59 -17.59 12.08
CA TRP A 72 15.06 -16.75 13.15
C TRP A 72 14.06 -15.69 12.68
N ARG A 73 14.17 -15.17 11.44
CA ARG A 73 13.45 -13.96 11.02
C ARG A 73 11.93 -14.07 11.16
N LEU A 74 11.33 -15.14 10.61
CA LEU A 74 9.87 -15.31 10.64
C LEU A 74 9.35 -15.54 12.07
N THR A 75 10.03 -16.39 12.85
CA THR A 75 9.68 -16.65 14.25
C THR A 75 9.76 -15.38 15.09
N LEU A 76 10.78 -14.55 14.87
CA LEU A 76 10.92 -13.24 15.50
C LEU A 76 9.75 -12.31 15.14
N LEU A 77 9.37 -12.25 13.86
CA LEU A 77 8.25 -11.43 13.42
C LEU A 77 6.91 -11.88 14.03
N PHE A 78 6.67 -13.19 14.17
CA PHE A 78 5.49 -13.71 14.87
C PHE A 78 5.51 -13.36 16.36
N LEU A 79 6.65 -13.51 17.04
CA LEU A 79 6.82 -13.13 18.44
C LEU A 79 6.54 -11.64 18.66
N VAL A 80 7.18 -10.77 17.88
CA VAL A 80 6.98 -9.31 17.98
C VAL A 80 5.55 -8.91 17.62
N SER A 81 4.89 -9.66 16.71
CA SER A 81 3.48 -9.45 16.38
C SER A 81 2.53 -9.83 17.52
N GLY A 82 2.85 -10.89 18.26
CA GLY A 82 2.14 -11.28 19.49
C GLY A 82 2.31 -10.24 20.60
N ALA A 83 3.54 -9.76 20.82
CA ALA A 83 3.83 -8.69 21.77
C ALA A 83 3.04 -7.42 21.43
N ALA A 84 3.01 -7.02 20.15
CA ALA A 84 2.22 -5.88 19.69
C ALA A 84 0.71 -6.05 19.91
N LEU A 85 0.19 -7.28 19.78
CA LEU A 85 -1.21 -7.56 20.10
C LEU A 85 -1.48 -7.38 21.59
N ARG A 86 -0.56 -7.76 22.50
CA ARG A 86 -0.72 -7.54 23.95
C ARG A 86 -0.77 -6.05 24.29
N PHE A 87 0.06 -5.20 23.68
CA PHE A 87 -0.04 -3.75 23.88
C PHE A 87 -1.40 -3.17 23.43
N MET A 88 -2.05 -3.78 22.43
CA MET A 88 -3.39 -3.35 22.01
C MET A 88 -4.48 -3.65 23.02
N THR A 89 -4.29 -4.61 23.95
CA THR A 89 -5.30 -5.03 24.93
C THR A 89 -5.37 -4.10 26.14
N PHE A 90 -4.31 -3.35 26.44
CA PHE A 90 -4.26 -2.48 27.64
C PHE A 90 -5.35 -1.42 27.73
N ARG A 91 -5.97 -1.05 26.61
CA ARG A 91 -7.04 -0.04 26.55
C ARG A 91 -8.28 -0.52 25.80
N ARG A 92 -8.42 -1.83 25.58
CA ARG A 92 -9.47 -2.39 24.70
C ARG A 92 -9.97 -3.73 25.20
N THR A 93 -11.26 -4.00 25.03
CA THR A 93 -11.86 -5.32 25.28
C THR A 93 -11.47 -6.34 24.21
N PRO A 94 -11.59 -7.67 24.46
CA PRO A 94 -11.36 -8.71 23.45
C PRO A 94 -12.07 -8.45 22.12
N ARG A 95 -13.33 -8.03 22.17
CA ARG A 95 -14.12 -7.71 20.98
C ARG A 95 -13.55 -6.51 20.22
N GLN A 96 -13.16 -5.44 20.92
CA GLN A 96 -12.54 -4.26 20.30
C GLN A 96 -11.17 -4.59 19.68
N VAL A 97 -10.38 -5.46 20.31
CA VAL A 97 -9.09 -5.91 19.76
C VAL A 97 -9.31 -6.76 18.51
N ALA A 98 -10.23 -7.74 18.55
CA ALA A 98 -10.52 -8.58 17.39
C ALA A 98 -11.01 -7.75 16.21
N ARG A 99 -11.92 -6.82 16.47
CA ARG A 99 -12.43 -5.84 15.53
C ARG A 99 -11.28 -5.03 14.89
N ALA A 100 -10.44 -4.40 15.71
CA ALA A 100 -9.28 -3.63 15.23
C ALA A 100 -8.25 -4.44 14.43
N ARG A 101 -8.12 -5.76 14.70
CA ARG A 101 -7.23 -6.65 13.95
C ARG A 101 -7.84 -7.05 12.60
N PHE A 102 -9.11 -7.42 12.58
CA PHE A 102 -9.83 -7.72 11.34
C PHE A 102 -9.74 -6.54 10.37
N GLU A 103 -10.05 -5.37 10.89
CA GLU A 103 -9.97 -4.08 10.24
C GLU A 103 -8.61 -3.71 9.64
N ARG A 104 -7.52 -4.07 10.32
CA ARG A 104 -6.17 -3.75 9.88
C ARG A 104 -5.60 -4.78 8.90
N LEU A 105 -6.05 -6.03 8.96
CA LEU A 105 -5.45 -7.13 8.22
C LEU A 105 -6.28 -7.58 7.02
N VAL A 106 -7.61 -7.59 7.13
CA VAL A 106 -8.50 -8.15 6.09
C VAL A 106 -8.57 -7.28 4.84
N PRO A 107 -8.80 -5.95 4.89
CA PRO A 107 -8.83 -5.15 3.68
C PRO A 107 -7.53 -5.23 2.88
N PRO A 108 -6.33 -5.15 3.51
CA PRO A 108 -5.07 -5.34 2.80
C PRO A 108 -4.84 -6.76 2.28
N LEU A 109 -5.29 -7.78 3.01
CA LEU A 109 -5.21 -9.16 2.55
C LEU A 109 -6.05 -9.37 1.29
N LEU A 110 -7.30 -8.89 1.27
CA LEU A 110 -8.18 -9.00 0.11
C LEU A 110 -7.64 -8.21 -1.07
N PHE A 111 -7.22 -6.96 -0.84
CA PHE A 111 -6.59 -6.14 -1.88
C PHE A 111 -5.33 -6.81 -2.44
N GLY A 112 -4.45 -7.29 -1.57
CA GLY A 112 -3.26 -8.00 -1.97
C GLY A 112 -3.57 -9.26 -2.77
N ALA A 113 -4.50 -10.10 -2.32
CA ALA A 113 -4.86 -11.35 -2.98
C ALA A 113 -5.55 -11.16 -4.34
N VAL A 114 -6.33 -10.08 -4.51
CA VAL A 114 -7.10 -9.83 -5.75
C VAL A 114 -6.36 -8.91 -6.73
N VAL A 115 -5.43 -8.08 -6.25
CA VAL A 115 -4.76 -7.06 -7.10
C VAL A 115 -3.26 -7.29 -7.17
N LEU A 116 -2.56 -7.44 -6.04
CA LEU A 116 -1.09 -7.47 -6.03
C LEU A 116 -0.52 -8.85 -6.39
N VAL A 117 -1.10 -9.91 -5.84
CA VAL A 117 -0.66 -11.29 -6.09
C VAL A 117 -0.94 -11.74 -7.52
N PRO A 118 -2.09 -11.42 -8.12
CA PRO A 118 -2.35 -11.81 -9.50
C PRO A 118 -1.33 -11.24 -10.50
N ILE A 119 -0.78 -10.04 -10.25
CA ILE A 119 0.27 -9.47 -11.11
C ILE A 119 1.52 -10.35 -11.12
N GLN A 120 2.04 -10.73 -9.95
CA GLN A 120 3.25 -11.56 -9.86
C GLN A 120 3.01 -13.00 -10.33
N SER A 121 1.84 -13.57 -10.03
CA SER A 121 1.46 -14.91 -10.48
C SER A 121 1.22 -14.98 -11.99
N TRP A 122 0.69 -13.91 -12.58
CA TRP A 122 0.57 -13.79 -14.03
C TRP A 122 1.93 -13.68 -14.70
N ILE A 123 2.83 -12.85 -14.18
CA ILE A 123 4.21 -12.74 -14.70
C ILE A 123 4.91 -14.09 -14.65
N GLU A 124 4.79 -14.82 -13.54
CA GLU A 124 5.30 -16.19 -13.41
C GLU A 124 4.66 -17.14 -14.44
N ALA A 125 3.34 -17.07 -14.64
CA ALA A 125 2.65 -17.89 -15.62
C ALA A 125 3.08 -17.57 -17.06
N MET A 126 3.31 -16.30 -17.38
CA MET A 126 3.87 -15.89 -18.66
C MET A 126 5.29 -16.42 -18.85
N ASP A 127 6.16 -16.30 -17.84
CA ASP A 127 7.55 -16.76 -17.88
C ASP A 127 7.65 -18.29 -18.03
N LYS A 128 6.79 -19.05 -17.34
CA LYS A 128 6.85 -20.52 -17.30
C LYS A 128 6.01 -21.23 -18.36
N ALA A 129 4.87 -20.64 -18.75
CA ALA A 129 3.87 -21.31 -19.59
C ALA A 129 3.43 -20.52 -20.83
N GLY A 130 4.00 -19.32 -21.08
CA GLY A 130 3.84 -18.62 -22.35
C GLY A 130 2.41 -18.17 -22.67
N TRP A 131 1.69 -17.63 -21.69
CA TRP A 131 0.31 -17.19 -21.89
C TRP A 131 0.19 -16.10 -22.99
N PRO A 132 -0.58 -16.35 -24.06
CA PRO A 132 -0.67 -15.43 -25.19
C PRO A 132 -1.72 -14.33 -24.96
N ASN A 133 -1.75 -13.33 -25.86
CA ASN A 133 -2.84 -12.36 -26.02
C ASN A 133 -2.97 -11.23 -24.99
N GLY A 134 -1.87 -10.84 -24.33
CA GLY A 134 -1.80 -9.60 -23.52
C GLY A 134 -2.92 -9.49 -22.47
N LEU A 135 -3.69 -8.39 -22.51
CA LEU A 135 -4.73 -8.10 -21.52
C LEU A 135 -5.93 -9.07 -21.59
N ALA A 136 -6.26 -9.58 -22.78
CA ALA A 136 -7.29 -10.61 -22.95
C ALA A 136 -6.82 -11.96 -22.37
N GLY A 137 -5.54 -12.29 -22.56
CA GLY A 137 -4.89 -13.44 -21.93
C GLY A 137 -4.93 -13.34 -20.40
N TYR A 138 -4.60 -12.16 -19.86
CA TYR A 138 -4.64 -11.91 -18.42
C TYR A 138 -6.06 -12.07 -17.86
N ALA A 139 -7.08 -11.52 -18.53
CA ALA A 139 -8.46 -11.66 -18.10
C ALA A 139 -8.92 -13.13 -18.12
N ALA A 140 -8.57 -13.88 -19.17
CA ALA A 140 -8.88 -15.31 -19.25
C ALA A 140 -8.18 -16.12 -18.15
N TRP A 141 -6.91 -15.80 -17.86
CA TRP A 141 -6.17 -16.41 -16.76
C TRP A 141 -6.79 -16.08 -15.40
N MET A 142 -7.17 -14.82 -15.17
CA MET A 142 -7.89 -14.40 -13.95
C MET A 142 -9.19 -15.19 -13.75
N VAL A 143 -9.99 -15.34 -14.81
CA VAL A 143 -11.24 -16.13 -14.74
C VAL A 143 -10.95 -17.59 -14.39
N ARG A 144 -9.90 -18.16 -14.99
CA ARG A 144 -9.50 -19.55 -14.72
C ARG A 144 -8.98 -19.72 -13.29
N GLU A 145 -8.09 -18.85 -12.84
CA GLU A 145 -7.44 -18.93 -11.52
C GLU A 145 -8.45 -18.74 -10.39
N PHE A 146 -9.43 -17.86 -10.56
CA PHE A 146 -10.51 -17.60 -9.59
C PHE A 146 -11.79 -18.41 -9.87
N SER A 147 -11.73 -19.41 -10.75
CA SER A 147 -12.83 -20.38 -10.93
C SER A 147 -12.89 -21.39 -9.79
N PHE A 148 -13.97 -22.17 -9.70
CA PHE A 148 -14.09 -23.23 -8.68
C PHE A 148 -12.94 -24.25 -8.76
N SER A 149 -12.45 -24.57 -9.96
CA SER A 149 -11.31 -25.48 -10.13
C SER A 149 -9.98 -24.80 -9.80
N GLY A 150 -9.79 -23.54 -10.18
CA GLY A 150 -8.58 -22.78 -9.84
C GLY A 150 -8.41 -22.54 -8.34
N LEU A 151 -9.53 -22.41 -7.61
CA LEU A 151 -9.56 -22.26 -6.16
C LEU A 151 -9.60 -23.58 -5.39
N ALA A 152 -9.55 -24.74 -6.06
CA ALA A 152 -9.62 -26.05 -5.41
C ALA A 152 -8.49 -26.26 -4.39
N ASP A 153 -7.30 -25.73 -4.68
CA ASP A 153 -6.12 -25.77 -3.80
C ASP A 153 -6.00 -24.53 -2.89
N GLY A 154 -7.01 -23.65 -2.92
CA GLY A 154 -7.10 -22.43 -2.12
C GLY A 154 -6.77 -21.14 -2.91
N VAL A 155 -6.92 -19.99 -2.23
CA VAL A 155 -6.61 -18.68 -2.85
C VAL A 155 -5.09 -18.49 -2.90
N PRO A 156 -4.50 -18.15 -4.06
CA PRO A 156 -3.08 -17.86 -4.15
C PRO A 156 -2.76 -16.58 -3.39
N VAL A 157 -2.24 -16.73 -2.17
CA VAL A 157 -1.85 -15.60 -1.30
C VAL A 157 -0.38 -15.25 -1.43
N ASN A 158 0.45 -16.20 -1.91
CA ASN A 158 1.88 -16.01 -2.08
C ASN A 158 2.51 -15.43 -0.79
N HIS A 159 3.40 -14.42 -0.83
CA HIS A 159 3.99 -13.83 0.38
C HIS A 159 2.97 -13.36 1.42
N LEU A 160 1.71 -13.07 1.05
CA LEU A 160 0.66 -12.66 1.97
C LEU A 160 0.22 -13.76 2.95
N TRP A 161 0.69 -15.00 2.78
CA TRP A 161 0.48 -16.09 3.74
C TRP A 161 0.78 -15.64 5.18
N PHE A 162 1.83 -14.83 5.39
CA PHE A 162 2.20 -14.33 6.71
C PHE A 162 1.08 -13.48 7.36
N ILE A 163 0.33 -12.68 6.58
CA ILE A 163 -0.83 -11.92 7.07
C ILE A 163 -1.96 -12.86 7.49
N VAL A 164 -2.25 -13.89 6.68
CA VAL A 164 -3.28 -14.91 6.98
C VAL A 164 -2.99 -15.56 8.33
N TYR A 165 -1.72 -15.93 8.56
CA TYR A 165 -1.27 -16.56 9.79
C TYR A 165 -1.37 -15.61 10.99
N ILE A 166 -0.92 -14.35 10.86
CA ILE A 166 -1.10 -13.35 11.93
C ILE A 166 -2.58 -13.15 12.26
N ALA A 167 -3.47 -13.12 11.25
CA ALA A 167 -4.90 -12.95 11.47
C ALA A 167 -5.47 -14.14 12.26
N ALA A 168 -5.19 -15.37 11.82
CA ALA A 168 -5.63 -16.60 12.49
C ALA A 168 -5.08 -16.68 13.93
N TYR A 169 -3.79 -16.46 14.12
CA TYR A 169 -3.15 -16.52 15.45
C TYR A 169 -3.61 -15.40 16.37
N SER A 170 -3.96 -14.22 15.82
CA SER A 170 -4.59 -13.16 16.60
C SER A 170 -5.95 -13.63 17.14
N VAL A 171 -6.77 -14.30 16.32
CA VAL A 171 -8.07 -14.84 16.77
C VAL A 171 -7.86 -15.88 17.87
N VAL A 172 -7.00 -16.88 17.65
CA VAL A 172 -6.69 -17.91 18.65
C VAL A 172 -6.21 -17.27 19.96
N THR A 173 -5.27 -16.33 19.89
CA THR A 173 -4.73 -15.66 21.08
C THR A 173 -5.78 -14.82 21.81
N ILE A 174 -6.68 -14.14 21.09
CA ILE A 174 -7.80 -13.39 21.70
C ILE A 174 -8.79 -14.34 22.38
N LEU A 175 -9.08 -15.50 21.78
CA LEU A 175 -9.94 -16.52 22.39
C LEU A 175 -9.31 -17.10 23.67
N LEU A 176 -8.00 -17.35 23.67
CA LEU A 176 -7.26 -17.75 24.87
C LEU A 176 -7.28 -16.66 25.93
N TRP A 177 -7.10 -15.40 25.53
CA TRP A 177 -7.14 -14.24 26.44
C TRP A 177 -8.52 -14.01 27.06
N ARG A 178 -9.61 -14.33 26.35
CA ARG A 178 -10.98 -14.25 26.89
C ARG A 178 -11.20 -15.19 28.08
N ARG A 179 -10.40 -16.26 28.22
CA ARG A 179 -10.46 -17.15 29.39
C ARG A 179 -9.80 -16.45 30.59
N PRO A 180 -10.54 -16.16 31.67
CA PRO A 180 -10.01 -15.40 32.81
C PRO A 180 -8.72 -16.00 33.38
N GLY A 181 -7.70 -15.16 33.56
CA GLY A 181 -6.41 -15.54 34.15
C GLY A 181 -5.56 -16.55 33.36
N LEU A 182 -5.98 -17.03 32.18
CA LEU A 182 -5.20 -18.03 31.43
C LEU A 182 -3.85 -17.47 30.97
N ILE A 183 -3.84 -16.28 30.36
CA ILE A 183 -2.60 -15.69 29.87
C ILE A 183 -1.68 -15.29 31.02
N ASP A 184 -2.23 -14.86 32.14
CA ASP A 184 -1.42 -14.50 33.30
C ASP A 184 -0.80 -15.73 33.96
N ARG A 185 -1.51 -16.87 33.98
CA ARG A 185 -0.96 -18.18 34.36
C ARG A 185 0.13 -18.65 33.40
N ILE A 186 -0.09 -18.59 32.09
CA ILE A 186 0.92 -18.94 31.07
C ILE A 186 2.17 -18.09 31.28
N GLY A 187 1.99 -16.77 31.40
CA GLY A 187 3.12 -15.89 31.61
C GLY A 187 3.84 -16.11 32.94
N ALA A 188 3.13 -16.41 34.03
CA ALA A 188 3.74 -16.70 35.33
C ALA A 188 4.54 -18.00 35.29
N TRP A 189 4.01 -19.00 34.57
CA TRP A 189 4.74 -20.23 34.27
C TRP A 189 6.00 -19.94 33.44
N LEU A 190 5.92 -19.11 32.39
CA LEU A 190 7.08 -18.69 31.59
C LEU A 190 8.13 -17.99 32.45
N GLU A 191 7.72 -17.04 33.29
CA GLU A 191 8.60 -16.29 34.18
C GLU A 191 9.33 -17.19 35.18
N LYS A 192 8.66 -18.19 35.74
CA LYS A 192 9.28 -19.20 36.63
C LYS A 192 10.18 -20.18 35.87
N SER A 193 9.82 -20.53 34.65
CA SER A 193 10.50 -21.57 33.87
C SER A 193 11.75 -21.05 33.17
N LEU A 194 11.75 -19.79 32.74
CA LEU A 194 12.80 -19.17 31.92
C LEU A 194 13.80 -18.34 32.74
N VAL A 195 13.98 -18.66 34.01
CA VAL A 195 14.94 -17.95 34.87
C VAL A 195 16.38 -18.38 34.54
N GLY A 196 17.25 -17.40 34.35
CA GLY A 196 18.68 -17.65 34.16
C GLY A 196 18.98 -18.39 32.85
N PRO A 197 19.88 -19.39 32.82
CA PRO A 197 20.27 -20.06 31.58
C PRO A 197 19.12 -20.85 30.92
N ARG A 198 18.06 -21.15 31.68
CA ARG A 198 16.85 -21.82 31.16
C ARG A 198 16.13 -21.00 30.10
N LEU A 199 16.33 -19.67 30.07
CA LEU A 199 15.86 -18.79 29.00
C LEU A 199 16.40 -19.20 27.63
N LEU A 200 17.65 -19.68 27.56
CA LEU A 200 18.24 -20.17 26.32
C LEU A 200 17.83 -21.63 26.10
N ILE A 201 18.00 -22.48 27.12
CA ILE A 201 17.88 -23.94 26.97
C ILE A 201 16.46 -24.37 26.58
N LEU A 202 15.43 -23.94 27.31
CA LEU A 202 14.08 -24.48 27.12
C LEU A 202 13.48 -24.16 25.74
N PRO A 203 13.56 -22.91 25.23
CA PRO A 203 13.06 -22.63 23.89
C PRO A 203 13.89 -23.30 22.80
N ILE A 204 15.22 -23.44 22.98
CA ILE A 204 16.06 -24.21 22.04
C ILE A 204 15.57 -25.66 21.97
N LEU A 205 15.39 -26.33 23.12
CA LEU A 205 14.90 -27.70 23.17
C LEU A 205 13.52 -27.85 22.53
N TYR A 206 12.62 -26.89 22.77
CA TYR A 206 11.31 -26.86 22.12
C TYR A 206 11.42 -26.79 20.59
N LEU A 207 12.23 -25.86 20.06
CA LEU A 207 12.42 -25.68 18.62
C LEU A 207 13.07 -26.92 17.97
N ILE A 208 14.03 -27.54 18.64
CA ILE A 208 14.65 -28.80 18.20
C ILE A 208 13.60 -29.91 18.18
N ALA A 209 12.81 -30.06 19.24
CA ALA A 209 11.80 -31.10 19.34
C ALA A 209 10.76 -31.00 18.23
N ILE A 210 10.15 -29.83 18.00
CA ILE A 210 9.17 -29.67 16.93
C ILE A 210 9.79 -29.90 15.54
N ARG A 211 11.07 -29.57 15.35
CA ARG A 211 11.76 -29.77 14.07
C ARG A 211 12.13 -31.23 13.83
N ILE A 212 12.39 -32.01 14.86
CA ILE A 212 12.61 -33.46 14.72
C ILE A 212 11.27 -34.18 14.55
N LEU A 213 10.26 -33.80 15.32
CA LEU A 213 9.01 -34.55 15.42
C LEU A 213 7.97 -34.17 14.35
N LEU A 214 7.92 -32.92 13.89
CA LEU A 214 6.87 -32.44 12.98
C LEU A 214 7.38 -32.08 11.58
N PHE A 215 8.56 -31.44 11.46
CA PHE A 215 9.08 -31.00 10.15
C PHE A 215 9.24 -32.14 9.13
N PRO A 216 9.68 -33.36 9.46
CA PRO A 216 9.80 -34.44 8.48
C PRO A 216 8.46 -34.90 7.90
N TRP A 217 7.37 -34.73 8.64
CA TRP A 217 6.03 -35.16 8.24
C TRP A 217 5.26 -34.08 7.50
N PHE A 218 5.35 -32.84 7.99
CA PHE A 218 4.51 -31.74 7.50
C PHE A 218 5.27 -30.71 6.68
N GLY A 219 6.59 -30.58 6.87
CA GLY A 219 7.39 -29.52 6.23
C GLY A 219 6.88 -28.11 6.60
N VAL A 220 7.07 -27.16 5.68
CA VAL A 220 6.41 -25.85 5.71
C VAL A 220 5.58 -25.74 4.44
N THR A 221 4.26 -25.79 4.57
CA THR A 221 3.35 -25.83 3.40
C THR A 221 2.73 -24.48 3.09
N ASN A 222 2.67 -23.57 4.07
CA ASN A 222 1.88 -22.34 4.04
C ASN A 222 0.37 -22.57 3.85
N VAL A 223 -0.11 -23.81 3.98
CA VAL A 223 -1.53 -24.18 3.92
C VAL A 223 -2.10 -24.22 5.34
N LEU A 224 -2.91 -23.20 5.68
CA LEU A 224 -3.32 -22.90 7.07
C LEU A 224 -3.98 -24.07 7.84
N HIS A 225 -4.58 -25.06 7.17
CA HIS A 225 -5.23 -26.19 7.85
C HIS A 225 -4.33 -27.45 7.94
N TRP A 226 -3.16 -27.44 7.28
CA TRP A 226 -2.26 -28.59 7.17
C TRP A 226 -0.83 -28.29 7.65
N ASP A 227 -0.47 -27.02 7.91
CA ASP A 227 0.89 -26.58 8.22
C ASP A 227 1.29 -26.79 9.70
N TRP A 228 1.13 -28.01 10.22
CA TRP A 228 1.25 -28.32 11.66
C TRP A 228 2.61 -27.98 12.29
N TYR A 229 3.71 -28.18 11.56
CA TYR A 229 5.03 -27.73 12.03
C TYR A 229 5.10 -26.21 12.17
N ASN A 230 4.62 -25.47 11.16
CA ASN A 230 4.59 -24.01 11.21
C ASN A 230 3.61 -23.49 12.26
N HIS A 231 2.49 -24.18 12.53
CA HIS A 231 1.62 -23.87 13.66
C HIS A 231 2.34 -24.02 14.98
N ALA A 232 3.00 -25.15 15.23
CA ALA A 232 3.78 -25.35 16.44
C ALA A 232 4.83 -24.23 16.59
N LEU A 233 5.58 -23.92 15.54
CA LEU A 233 6.59 -22.87 15.57
C LEU A 233 6.02 -21.46 15.78
N SER A 234 5.14 -21.04 14.89
CA SER A 234 4.73 -19.65 14.72
C SER A 234 3.62 -19.24 15.68
N LEU A 235 2.65 -20.12 15.98
CA LEU A 235 1.62 -19.85 16.99
C LEU A 235 2.24 -19.82 18.39
N ALA A 236 3.16 -20.74 18.71
CA ALA A 236 3.84 -20.74 20.00
C ALA A 236 4.68 -19.46 20.18
N ALA A 237 5.45 -19.04 19.17
CA ALA A 237 6.18 -17.79 19.20
C ALA A 237 5.26 -16.58 19.38
N PHE A 238 4.10 -16.55 18.70
CA PHE A 238 3.11 -15.49 18.82
C PHE A 238 2.50 -15.42 20.23
N ILE A 239 2.07 -16.54 20.80
CA ILE A 239 1.52 -16.62 22.17
C ILE A 239 2.60 -16.28 23.19
N PHE A 240 3.84 -16.75 22.99
CA PHE A 240 4.99 -16.39 23.81
C PHE A 240 5.17 -14.87 23.84
N GLY A 241 5.27 -14.23 22.68
CA GLY A 241 5.38 -12.77 22.58
C GLY A 241 4.24 -12.03 23.26
N PHE A 242 2.99 -12.51 23.13
CA PHE A 242 1.82 -11.95 23.81
C PHE A 242 1.87 -12.09 25.35
N SER A 243 2.51 -13.15 25.85
CA SER A 243 2.50 -13.51 27.28
C SER A 243 3.67 -12.92 28.09
N ILE A 244 4.78 -12.55 27.43
CA ILE A 244 5.97 -11.96 28.08
C ILE A 244 5.90 -10.43 28.24
N VAL A 245 4.95 -9.76 27.58
CA VAL A 245 4.80 -8.31 27.71
C VAL A 245 4.36 -7.96 29.14
N GLY A 246 5.12 -7.10 29.80
CA GLY A 246 4.95 -6.72 31.22
C GLY A 246 5.78 -7.54 32.21
N ARG A 247 6.55 -8.53 31.75
CA ARG A 247 7.41 -9.40 32.60
C ARG A 247 8.87 -9.01 32.48
N GLU A 248 9.26 -8.00 33.24
CA GLU A 248 10.60 -7.40 33.16
C GLU A 248 11.74 -8.35 33.53
N SER A 249 11.46 -9.38 34.33
CA SER A 249 12.41 -10.45 34.66
C SER A 249 12.95 -11.15 33.40
N ILE A 250 12.06 -11.53 32.48
CA ILE A 250 12.41 -12.21 31.22
C ILE A 250 13.22 -11.27 30.33
N TRP A 251 12.81 -10.01 30.20
CA TRP A 251 13.54 -9.01 29.41
C TRP A 251 14.95 -8.75 29.97
N ARG A 252 15.07 -8.65 31.30
CA ARG A 252 16.36 -8.50 31.97
C ARG A 252 17.28 -9.72 31.76
N ASP A 253 16.72 -10.93 31.77
CA ASP A 253 17.50 -12.13 31.47
C ASP A 253 17.91 -12.16 29.97
N MET A 254 17.05 -11.76 29.04
CA MET A 254 17.44 -11.60 27.62
C MET A 254 18.58 -10.59 27.46
N GLU A 255 18.53 -9.46 28.17
CA GLU A 255 19.63 -8.50 28.19
C GLU A 255 20.91 -9.09 28.78
N ARG A 256 20.81 -9.84 29.88
CA ARG A 256 21.95 -10.49 30.55
C ARG A 256 22.65 -11.49 29.63
N TYR A 257 21.89 -12.33 28.92
CA TYR A 257 22.44 -13.40 28.08
C TYR A 257 22.72 -12.99 26.63
N ARG A 258 22.49 -11.73 26.23
CA ARG A 258 22.64 -11.26 24.83
C ARG A 258 23.98 -11.61 24.17
N TRP A 259 25.09 -11.55 24.92
CA TRP A 259 26.43 -11.87 24.41
C TRP A 259 26.67 -13.37 24.29
N VAL A 260 26.18 -14.15 25.25
CA VAL A 260 26.23 -15.63 25.17
C VAL A 260 25.40 -16.10 23.98
N ALA A 261 24.20 -15.55 23.82
CA ALA A 261 23.31 -15.85 22.70
C ALA A 261 23.95 -15.45 21.35
N LEU A 262 24.61 -14.29 21.27
CA LEU A 262 25.36 -13.90 20.08
C LEU A 262 26.50 -14.85 19.77
N GLY A 263 27.28 -15.27 20.78
CA GLY A 263 28.35 -16.24 20.61
C GLY A 263 27.84 -17.60 20.11
N LEU A 264 26.73 -18.08 20.68
CA LEU A 264 26.08 -19.31 20.24
C LEU A 264 25.61 -19.21 18.78
N ALA A 265 24.98 -18.11 18.38
CA ALA A 265 24.55 -17.88 17.00
C ALA A 265 25.76 -17.78 16.04
N ALA A 266 26.81 -17.06 16.42
CA ALA A 266 28.02 -16.89 15.62
C ALA A 266 28.76 -18.21 15.36
N VAL A 267 28.64 -19.19 16.27
CA VAL A 267 29.18 -20.55 16.08
C VAL A 267 28.20 -21.44 15.32
N ALA A 268 26.91 -21.38 15.63
CA ALA A 268 25.89 -22.25 15.03
C ALA A 268 25.71 -21.98 13.52
N LEU A 269 25.75 -20.72 13.09
CA LEU A 269 25.54 -20.35 11.69
C LEU A 269 26.58 -20.97 10.74
N PRO A 270 27.91 -20.82 10.95
CA PRO A 270 28.91 -21.49 10.10
C PRO A 270 28.80 -23.00 10.09
N ILE A 271 28.51 -23.64 11.23
CA ILE A 271 28.28 -25.09 11.30
C ILE A 271 27.08 -25.49 10.44
N MET A 272 26.01 -24.72 10.51
CA MET A 272 24.80 -24.97 9.72
C MET A 272 25.05 -24.75 8.22
N MET A 273 25.85 -23.77 7.83
CA MET A 273 26.28 -23.55 6.44
C MET A 273 27.13 -24.74 5.95
N ALA A 274 28.10 -25.19 6.74
CA ALA A 274 28.92 -26.37 6.42
C ALA A 274 28.05 -27.64 6.28
N GLN A 275 27.04 -27.81 7.13
CA GLN A 275 26.07 -28.92 7.05
C GLN A 275 25.22 -28.88 5.77
N VAL A 276 24.94 -27.70 5.22
CA VAL A 276 24.18 -27.54 3.97
C VAL A 276 25.05 -27.78 2.74
N TRP A 277 26.31 -27.36 2.82
CA TRP A 277 27.30 -27.60 1.78
C TRP A 277 27.68 -29.09 1.65
N HIS A 278 27.72 -29.84 2.76
CA HIS A 278 28.15 -31.24 2.76
C HIS A 278 27.09 -32.20 2.16
N PRO A 279 27.48 -33.17 1.29
CA PRO A 279 26.56 -34.08 0.59
C PRO A 279 25.65 -34.94 1.49
N GLY A 280 26.06 -35.21 2.73
CA GLY A 280 25.30 -35.99 3.73
C GLY A 280 24.33 -35.17 4.61
N GLY A 281 23.96 -33.95 4.18
CA GLY A 281 23.42 -32.79 4.92
C GLY A 281 22.19 -32.91 5.87
N ARG A 282 22.02 -34.03 6.58
CA ARG A 282 21.11 -34.20 7.73
C ARG A 282 21.88 -34.23 9.06
N ALA A 283 23.15 -34.63 9.06
CA ALA A 283 24.07 -34.55 10.19
C ALA A 283 25.52 -34.34 9.70
N PHE A 284 26.33 -33.63 10.50
CA PHE A 284 27.76 -33.42 10.24
C PHE A 284 28.51 -33.69 11.54
N TRP A 285 29.52 -34.56 11.51
CA TRP A 285 30.21 -35.08 12.71
C TRP A 285 29.27 -35.66 13.79
N GLY A 286 28.18 -36.31 13.37
CA GLY A 286 27.18 -36.86 14.28
C GLY A 286 26.22 -35.84 14.90
N VAL A 287 26.37 -34.53 14.61
CA VAL A 287 25.45 -33.48 15.08
C VAL A 287 24.30 -33.32 14.07
N PRO A 288 23.03 -33.56 14.46
CA PRO A 288 21.87 -33.35 13.60
C PRO A 288 21.68 -31.87 13.24
N LYS A 289 21.38 -31.59 11.97
CA LYS A 289 21.07 -30.24 11.47
C LYS A 289 19.90 -29.58 12.21
N ALA A 290 18.94 -30.38 12.69
CA ALA A 290 17.82 -29.89 13.49
C ALA A 290 18.29 -29.22 14.79
N MET A 291 19.34 -29.75 15.43
CA MET A 291 19.90 -29.21 16.67
C MET A 291 20.57 -27.85 16.45
N VAL A 292 21.45 -27.78 15.45
CA VAL A 292 22.18 -26.54 15.12
C VAL A 292 21.22 -25.43 14.70
N TYR A 293 20.19 -25.76 13.93
CA TYR A 293 19.18 -24.80 13.49
C TYR A 293 18.33 -24.26 14.66
N GLY A 294 17.87 -25.12 15.58
CA GLY A 294 17.10 -24.68 16.75
C GLY A 294 17.94 -23.81 17.70
N LEU A 295 19.23 -24.14 17.84
CA LEU A 295 20.21 -23.34 18.57
C LEU A 295 20.38 -21.96 17.92
N ASP A 296 20.72 -21.90 16.63
CA ASP A 296 20.90 -20.66 15.88
C ASP A 296 19.65 -19.78 15.95
N GLN A 297 18.48 -20.39 15.72
CA GLN A 297 17.19 -19.71 15.67
C GLN A 297 16.88 -18.96 16.97
N TRP A 298 16.93 -19.64 18.13
CA TRP A 298 16.60 -18.98 19.40
C TRP A 298 17.73 -18.10 19.91
N ALA A 299 18.99 -18.52 19.75
CA ALA A 299 20.14 -17.73 20.17
C ALA A 299 20.17 -16.37 19.45
N THR A 300 19.89 -16.36 18.14
CA THR A 300 19.79 -15.13 17.37
C THR A 300 18.60 -14.26 17.83
N ILE A 301 17.44 -14.86 18.10
CA ILE A 301 16.27 -14.14 18.65
C ILE A 301 16.59 -13.47 19.99
N VAL A 302 17.23 -14.19 20.92
CA VAL A 302 17.61 -13.64 22.24
C VAL A 302 18.68 -12.57 22.10
N ALA A 303 19.65 -12.73 21.19
CA ALA A 303 20.61 -11.68 20.90
C ALA A 303 19.91 -10.41 20.40
N ILE A 304 19.04 -10.52 19.38
CA ILE A 304 18.30 -9.37 18.82
C ILE A 304 17.42 -8.70 19.88
N LEU A 305 16.62 -9.47 20.63
CA LEU A 305 15.75 -8.92 21.68
C LEU A 305 16.55 -8.32 22.83
N GLY A 306 17.65 -8.94 23.26
CA GLY A 306 18.51 -8.47 24.34
C GLY A 306 19.27 -7.19 23.98
N PHE A 307 19.87 -7.12 22.79
CA PHE A 307 20.49 -5.89 22.30
C PHE A 307 19.45 -4.79 22.03
N GLY A 308 18.30 -5.14 21.45
CA GLY A 308 17.21 -4.21 21.21
C GLY A 308 16.65 -3.61 22.51
N SER A 309 16.36 -4.43 23.52
CA SER A 309 15.88 -3.96 24.82
C SER A 309 16.91 -3.04 25.50
N ARG A 310 18.20 -3.39 25.48
CA ARG A 310 19.23 -2.57 26.13
C ARG A 310 19.46 -1.22 25.44
N HIS A 311 19.46 -1.17 24.11
CA HIS A 311 19.93 0.02 23.37
C HIS A 311 18.80 0.83 22.70
N LEU A 312 17.66 0.20 22.39
CA LEU A 312 16.59 0.79 21.57
C LEU A 312 15.28 1.01 22.32
N ARG A 313 15.14 0.49 23.56
CA ARG A 313 13.89 0.49 24.31
C ARG A 313 13.28 1.88 24.52
N SER A 314 14.11 2.90 24.70
CA SER A 314 13.69 4.31 24.84
C SER A 314 13.98 5.17 23.59
N ARG A 315 14.52 4.59 22.52
CA ARG A 315 14.93 5.31 21.30
C ARG A 315 13.78 5.48 20.32
N GLY A 316 12.82 6.32 20.71
CA GLY A 316 11.77 6.80 19.80
C GLY A 316 12.27 7.84 18.80
N GLY A 317 11.37 8.36 17.97
CA GLY A 317 11.67 9.48 17.08
C GLY A 317 10.73 9.58 15.87
N PRO A 318 10.80 10.68 15.12
CA PRO A 318 10.02 10.88 13.90
C PRO A 318 10.36 9.83 12.84
N VAL A 319 11.65 9.47 12.72
CA VAL A 319 12.13 8.45 11.77
C VAL A 319 11.50 7.08 12.06
N LEU A 320 11.55 6.61 13.31
CA LEU A 320 10.94 5.33 13.67
C LEU A 320 9.43 5.35 13.45
N THR A 321 8.76 6.45 13.77
CA THR A 321 7.31 6.59 13.59
C THR A 321 6.94 6.47 12.11
N TYR A 322 7.68 7.18 11.25
CA TYR A 322 7.53 7.12 9.81
C TYR A 322 7.79 5.70 9.26
N LEU A 323 8.91 5.07 9.63
CA LEU A 323 9.27 3.73 9.15
C LEU A 323 8.28 2.65 9.63
N THR A 324 7.77 2.78 10.86
CA THR A 324 6.77 1.87 11.41
C THR A 324 5.46 1.94 10.62
N GLU A 325 5.04 3.14 10.20
CA GLU A 325 3.89 3.30 9.32
C GLU A 325 4.14 2.75 7.92
N ALA A 326 5.36 2.95 7.38
CA ALA A 326 5.74 2.50 6.05
C ALA A 326 5.89 0.97 5.94
N THR A 327 6.26 0.29 7.02
CA THR A 327 6.62 -1.13 7.01
C THR A 327 5.58 -2.03 6.33
N PHE A 328 4.30 -1.83 6.64
CA PHE A 328 3.24 -2.71 6.14
C PHE A 328 2.91 -2.47 4.65
N PRO A 329 2.74 -1.22 4.17
CA PRO A 329 2.68 -0.93 2.74
C PRO A 329 3.88 -1.43 1.93
N LEU A 330 5.11 -1.25 2.44
CA LEU A 330 6.32 -1.76 1.80
C LEU A 330 6.28 -3.28 1.68
N TYR A 331 5.89 -3.97 2.76
CA TYR A 331 5.70 -5.41 2.75
C TYR A 331 4.63 -5.86 1.73
N LEU A 332 3.55 -5.11 1.52
CA LEU A 332 2.57 -5.45 0.48
C LEU A 332 3.14 -5.29 -0.93
N ALA A 333 3.92 -4.23 -1.18
CA ALA A 333 4.37 -3.87 -2.52
C ALA A 333 5.61 -4.65 -3.00
N HIS A 334 6.54 -4.96 -2.09
CA HIS A 334 7.92 -5.32 -2.44
C HIS A 334 8.03 -6.51 -3.39
N GLN A 335 7.32 -7.61 -3.14
CA GLN A 335 7.51 -8.81 -3.94
C GLN A 335 6.95 -8.65 -5.36
N THR A 336 5.76 -8.04 -5.50
CA THR A 336 5.18 -7.76 -6.82
C THR A 336 6.09 -6.83 -7.63
N ILE A 337 6.66 -5.80 -7.00
CA ILE A 337 7.62 -4.90 -7.67
C ILE A 337 8.89 -5.66 -8.06
N LEU A 338 9.44 -6.50 -7.17
CA LEU A 338 10.64 -7.28 -7.46
C LEU A 338 10.43 -8.24 -8.63
N VAL A 339 9.31 -8.97 -8.65
CA VAL A 339 8.96 -9.92 -9.73
C VAL A 339 8.81 -9.19 -11.07
N ALA A 340 8.15 -8.03 -11.08
CA ALA A 340 8.07 -7.20 -12.29
C ALA A 340 9.43 -6.67 -12.71
N ALA A 341 10.24 -6.19 -11.76
CA ALA A 341 11.56 -5.63 -12.03
C ALA A 341 12.51 -6.67 -12.64
N VAL A 342 12.58 -7.89 -12.09
CA VAL A 342 13.43 -8.94 -12.66
C VAL A 342 12.95 -9.34 -14.04
N TRP A 343 11.63 -9.50 -14.26
CA TRP A 343 11.10 -9.87 -15.55
C TRP A 343 11.41 -8.84 -16.66
N ILE A 344 11.37 -7.55 -16.30
CA ILE A 344 11.70 -6.44 -17.23
C ILE A 344 13.21 -6.32 -17.47
N ILE A 345 14.04 -6.47 -16.44
CA ILE A 345 15.49 -6.24 -16.53
C ILE A 345 16.25 -7.43 -17.11
N ARG A 346 15.79 -8.66 -16.82
CA ARG A 346 16.45 -9.92 -17.21
C ARG A 346 16.90 -9.96 -18.69
N PRO A 347 16.08 -9.51 -19.69
CA PRO A 347 16.50 -9.52 -21.10
C PRO A 347 17.69 -8.62 -21.42
N ALA A 348 18.02 -7.65 -20.56
CA ALA A 348 19.17 -6.76 -20.76
C ALA A 348 20.51 -7.43 -20.42
N HIS A 349 20.51 -8.65 -19.86
CA HIS A 349 21.71 -9.42 -19.52
C HIS A 349 22.78 -8.63 -18.76
N LEU A 350 22.35 -7.79 -17.80
CA LEU A 350 23.25 -6.98 -17.01
C LEU A 350 24.25 -7.86 -16.22
N PRO A 351 25.46 -7.36 -15.91
CA PRO A 351 26.36 -8.01 -14.97
C PRO A 351 25.68 -8.22 -13.60
N ALA A 352 25.86 -9.39 -12.99
CA ALA A 352 25.10 -9.80 -11.80
C ALA A 352 25.12 -8.78 -10.64
N GLY A 353 26.25 -8.12 -10.39
CA GLY A 353 26.34 -7.10 -9.35
C GLY A 353 25.48 -5.86 -9.63
N LEU A 354 25.44 -5.42 -10.90
CA LEU A 354 24.62 -4.29 -11.32
C LEU A 354 23.13 -4.66 -11.35
N GLU A 355 22.79 -5.88 -11.80
CA GLU A 355 21.43 -6.39 -11.74
C GLU A 355 20.94 -6.48 -10.29
N ALA A 356 21.73 -7.05 -9.37
CA ALA A 356 21.36 -7.19 -7.96
C ALA A 356 21.15 -5.83 -7.27
N LEU A 357 22.05 -4.87 -7.52
CA LEU A 357 21.89 -3.52 -7.00
C LEU A 357 20.65 -2.84 -7.58
N SER A 358 20.39 -3.01 -8.88
CA SER A 358 19.21 -2.43 -9.55
C SER A 358 17.92 -3.03 -9.00
N LEU A 359 17.82 -4.35 -8.86
CA LEU A 359 16.66 -5.02 -8.28
C LEU A 359 16.42 -4.58 -6.83
N LEU A 360 17.48 -4.45 -6.03
CA LEU A 360 17.38 -3.97 -4.65
C LEU A 360 16.86 -2.52 -4.60
N LEU A 361 17.44 -1.62 -5.39
CA LEU A 361 17.05 -0.21 -5.42
C LEU A 361 15.63 -0.01 -5.98
N ILE A 362 15.29 -0.66 -7.10
CA ILE A 362 13.94 -0.59 -7.68
C ILE A 362 12.91 -1.13 -6.70
N THR A 363 13.17 -2.26 -6.05
CA THR A 363 12.24 -2.84 -5.09
C THR A 363 12.07 -1.93 -3.88
N PHE A 364 13.17 -1.44 -3.31
CA PHE A 364 13.13 -0.59 -2.12
C PHE A 364 12.50 0.79 -2.41
N LEU A 365 13.01 1.51 -3.41
CA LEU A 365 12.54 2.84 -3.79
C LEU A 365 11.13 2.78 -4.40
N GLY A 366 10.82 1.75 -5.18
CA GLY A 366 9.48 1.53 -5.73
C GLY A 366 8.45 1.27 -4.62
N SER A 367 8.77 0.40 -3.65
CA SER A 367 7.89 0.15 -2.50
C SER A 367 7.70 1.42 -1.65
N PHE A 368 8.76 2.23 -1.51
CA PHE A 368 8.72 3.51 -0.81
C PHE A 368 7.87 4.54 -1.55
N ALA A 369 7.99 4.62 -2.88
CA ALA A 369 7.18 5.48 -3.72
C ALA A 369 5.69 5.11 -3.62
N VAL A 370 5.36 3.81 -3.64
CA VAL A 370 4.01 3.31 -3.40
C VAL A 370 3.49 3.77 -2.04
N TYR A 371 4.29 3.61 -0.97
CA TYR A 371 3.91 4.11 0.36
C TYR A 371 3.63 5.62 0.35
N GLU A 372 4.48 6.43 -0.28
CA GLU A 372 4.30 7.89 -0.34
C GLU A 372 3.04 8.29 -1.12
N VAL A 373 2.71 7.58 -2.20
CA VAL A 373 1.46 7.77 -2.94
C VAL A 373 0.26 7.40 -2.07
N VAL A 374 0.27 6.21 -1.48
CA VAL A 374 -0.82 5.68 -0.64
C VAL A 374 -1.07 6.56 0.57
N LYS A 375 -0.02 7.06 1.21
CA LYS A 375 -0.11 7.97 2.36
C LYS A 375 -0.86 9.26 2.00
N ARG A 376 -0.74 9.74 0.76
CA ARG A 376 -1.34 11.00 0.27
C ARG A 376 -2.77 10.84 -0.26
N ILE A 377 -3.23 9.61 -0.56
CA ILE A 377 -4.56 9.34 -1.11
C ILE A 377 -5.45 8.69 -0.02
N PRO A 378 -6.34 9.44 0.67
CA PRO A 378 -7.09 8.92 1.82
C PRO A 378 -7.93 7.67 1.54
N ALA A 379 -8.45 7.54 0.32
CA ALA A 379 -9.36 6.46 -0.06
C ALA A 379 -8.69 5.08 -0.08
N ILE A 380 -7.40 5.00 -0.43
CA ILE A 380 -6.68 3.73 -0.56
C ILE A 380 -5.88 3.36 0.69
N ARG A 381 -5.68 4.30 1.64
CA ARG A 381 -4.93 4.05 2.89
C ARG A 381 -5.34 2.76 3.60
N PRO A 382 -6.64 2.45 3.81
CA PRO A 382 -7.04 1.21 4.49
C PRO A 382 -6.69 -0.06 3.72
N LEU A 383 -6.71 -0.03 2.37
CA LEU A 383 -6.32 -1.16 1.52
C LEU A 383 -4.83 -1.50 1.64
N TRP A 384 -4.03 -0.56 2.12
CA TRP A 384 -2.60 -0.74 2.36
C TRP A 384 -2.27 -0.81 3.86
N GLY A 385 -3.27 -1.00 4.72
CA GLY A 385 -3.10 -1.18 6.17
C GLY A 385 -2.71 0.09 6.93
N LEU A 386 -2.85 1.26 6.31
CA LEU A 386 -2.69 2.56 6.96
C LEU A 386 -4.00 3.02 7.60
N LYS A 387 -3.90 3.76 8.71
CA LYS A 387 -5.05 4.39 9.37
C LYS A 387 -5.68 5.45 8.45
N PRO A 388 -7.01 5.66 8.46
CA PRO A 388 -7.66 6.77 7.76
C PRO A 388 -7.03 8.12 8.12
N ALA A 389 -6.88 9.01 7.13
CA ALA A 389 -6.22 10.31 7.29
C ALA A 389 -7.05 11.31 8.11
N ASP A 390 -8.37 11.11 8.20
CA ASP A 390 -9.31 11.95 8.91
C ASP A 390 -9.48 11.56 10.40
N GLY A 391 -8.66 10.64 10.90
CA GLY A 391 -8.68 10.19 12.28
C GLY A 391 -9.93 9.39 12.67
N ARG A 392 -10.83 9.10 11.71
CA ARG A 392 -12.04 8.32 11.98
C ARG A 392 -11.68 6.88 12.33
N PRO A 393 -12.33 6.28 13.35
CA PRO A 393 -12.14 4.87 13.65
C PRO A 393 -12.56 4.03 12.44
N TRP A 394 -11.69 3.09 12.06
CA TRP A 394 -12.03 2.05 11.08
C TRP A 394 -12.79 0.91 11.82
N PRO A 395 -13.67 0.09 11.17
CA PRO A 395 -14.06 0.12 9.78
C PRO A 395 -14.69 1.47 9.51
N LEU A 396 -14.72 1.95 8.27
CA LEU A 396 -15.58 3.09 7.96
C LEU A 396 -16.93 2.81 8.61
N ASP A 397 -17.35 3.64 9.55
CA ASP A 397 -18.71 3.58 10.06
C ASP A 397 -19.59 3.87 8.84
N LEU A 398 -20.08 2.79 8.21
CA LEU A 398 -20.89 2.86 7.00
C LEU A 398 -22.17 3.64 7.30
N GLU A 399 -22.65 3.56 8.55
CA GLU A 399 -23.70 4.42 9.08
C GLU A 399 -23.22 5.87 9.19
N ALA A 400 -21.99 6.19 9.58
CA ALA A 400 -21.45 7.56 9.52
C ALA A 400 -21.17 8.07 8.08
N LEU A 401 -20.96 7.16 7.12
CA LEU A 401 -20.93 7.48 5.69
C LEU A 401 -22.35 7.69 5.12
N ARG A 402 -23.37 7.06 5.74
CA ARG A 402 -24.80 7.22 5.43
C ARG A 402 -25.45 8.37 6.20
N ARG A 403 -24.94 8.71 7.38
CA ARG A 403 -25.28 9.93 8.12
C ARG A 403 -24.94 11.07 7.17
N PRO A 404 -25.84 12.04 6.95
CA PRO A 404 -25.61 13.15 6.05
C PRO A 404 -24.59 14.14 6.64
N ALA A 405 -23.37 13.67 6.91
CA ALA A 405 -22.21 14.49 7.16
C ALA A 405 -21.54 14.76 5.80
N ALA A 406 -21.94 15.86 5.18
CA ALA A 406 -21.37 16.56 4.02
C ALA A 406 -22.25 16.52 2.77
N ARG A 407 -23.09 17.56 2.65
CA ARG A 407 -23.88 18.00 1.48
C ARG A 407 -23.10 18.05 0.14
N TYR A 408 -21.78 17.86 0.17
CA TYR A 408 -20.87 18.09 -0.96
C TYR A 408 -19.92 16.90 -1.27
N HIS A 409 -19.97 15.74 -0.59
CA HIS A 409 -18.96 14.68 -0.78
C HIS A 409 -18.88 14.12 -2.21
N ARG A 410 -20.03 13.78 -2.82
CA ARG A 410 -20.06 13.29 -4.21
C ARG A 410 -19.51 14.34 -5.19
N ARG A 411 -19.79 15.61 -4.94
CA ARG A 411 -19.37 16.76 -5.76
C ARG A 411 -17.85 16.95 -5.70
N ARG A 412 -17.27 16.80 -4.51
CA ARG A 412 -15.81 16.83 -4.27
C ARG A 412 -15.05 15.69 -4.95
N ARG A 413 -15.61 14.47 -4.96
CA ARG A 413 -15.00 13.33 -5.68
C ARG A 413 -14.93 13.57 -7.19
N LEU A 414 -15.95 14.19 -7.77
CA LEU A 414 -15.96 14.54 -9.19
C LEU A 414 -14.95 15.65 -9.51
N LEU A 415 -14.80 16.65 -8.64
CA LEU A 415 -13.74 17.66 -8.78
C LEU A 415 -12.33 17.05 -8.66
N ALA A 416 -12.14 16.03 -7.82
CA ALA A 416 -10.85 15.34 -7.73
C ALA A 416 -10.44 14.68 -9.06
N VAL A 417 -11.41 14.21 -9.87
CA VAL A 417 -11.14 13.75 -11.24
C VAL A 417 -10.62 14.90 -12.10
N GLY A 418 -11.17 16.11 -11.95
CA GLY A 418 -10.69 17.32 -12.64
C GLY A 418 -9.29 17.78 -12.22
N ILE A 419 -8.84 17.44 -11.01
CA ILE A 419 -7.46 17.66 -10.56
C ILE A 419 -6.51 16.65 -11.20
N ALA A 420 -6.94 15.40 -11.34
CA ALA A 420 -6.12 14.32 -11.86
C ALA A 420 -6.01 14.31 -13.40
N ALA A 421 -7.06 14.73 -14.12
CA ALA A 421 -7.12 14.65 -15.59
C ALA A 421 -5.97 15.41 -16.30
N PRO A 422 -5.61 16.64 -15.89
CA PRO A 422 -4.48 17.36 -16.48
C PRO A 422 -3.13 16.69 -16.23
N LEU A 423 -2.93 16.12 -15.04
CA LEU A 423 -1.71 15.40 -14.69
C LEU A 423 -1.57 14.16 -15.57
N LEU A 424 -2.66 13.40 -15.74
CA LEU A 424 -2.67 12.26 -16.65
C LEU A 424 -2.31 12.68 -18.08
N ALA A 425 -2.99 13.71 -18.61
CA ALA A 425 -2.73 14.21 -19.96
C ALA A 425 -1.25 14.60 -20.17
N LEU A 426 -0.65 15.33 -19.22
CA LEU A 426 0.77 15.71 -19.30
C LEU A 426 1.71 14.50 -19.21
N THR A 427 1.41 13.53 -18.33
CA THR A 427 2.23 12.31 -18.21
C THR A 427 2.14 11.44 -19.45
N VAL A 428 0.96 11.36 -20.08
CA VAL A 428 0.73 10.62 -21.32
C VAL A 428 1.52 11.24 -22.47
N VAL A 429 1.49 12.56 -22.60
CA VAL A 429 2.27 13.29 -23.61
C VAL A 429 3.77 13.02 -23.42
N ALA A 430 4.29 13.15 -22.19
CA ALA A 430 5.69 12.91 -21.90
C ALA A 430 6.11 11.45 -22.19
N ALA A 431 5.26 10.49 -21.82
CA ALA A 431 5.51 9.07 -22.09
C ALA A 431 5.48 8.75 -23.59
N ALA A 432 4.55 9.36 -24.34
CA ALA A 432 4.46 9.17 -25.79
C ALA A 432 5.67 9.75 -26.53
N ILE A 433 6.17 10.93 -26.11
CA ILE A 433 7.40 11.52 -26.64
C ILE A 433 8.60 10.61 -26.36
N ALA A 434 8.73 10.12 -25.13
CA ALA A 434 9.83 9.21 -24.76
C ALA A 434 9.79 7.90 -25.56
N ALA A 435 8.60 7.47 -25.99
CA ALA A 435 8.39 6.28 -26.79
C ALA A 435 8.45 6.52 -28.32
N TYR A 436 8.78 7.73 -28.78
CA TYR A 436 8.92 8.06 -30.20
C TYR A 436 10.33 8.64 -30.49
N PRO A 437 11.36 7.76 -30.62
CA PRO A 437 12.71 8.16 -31.04
C PRO A 437 12.66 8.81 -32.42
N GLY A 438 13.03 10.09 -32.49
CA GLY A 438 12.97 10.90 -33.72
C GLY A 438 11.87 11.96 -33.73
N PHE A 439 11.02 12.02 -32.70
CA PHE A 439 10.01 13.07 -32.57
C PHE A 439 10.64 14.43 -32.27
N ASP A 440 10.49 15.39 -33.19
CA ASP A 440 10.96 16.76 -33.05
C ASP A 440 9.91 17.62 -32.35
N ASN A 441 10.33 18.19 -31.23
CA ASN A 441 9.44 18.95 -30.38
C ASN A 441 9.08 20.33 -30.92
N ALA A 442 9.86 20.83 -31.87
CA ALA A 442 9.67 22.13 -32.49
C ALA A 442 8.72 22.09 -33.68
N THR A 443 8.79 21.04 -34.48
CA THR A 443 8.20 21.00 -35.83
C THR A 443 7.00 20.08 -35.94
N GLN A 444 6.86 19.07 -35.07
CA GLN A 444 5.78 18.09 -35.16
C GLN A 444 4.60 18.41 -34.25
N TYR A 445 3.40 18.10 -34.74
CA TYR A 445 2.14 18.30 -34.03
C TYR A 445 1.99 17.31 -32.87
N LEU A 446 1.27 17.70 -31.82
CA LEU A 446 1.03 16.83 -30.66
C LEU A 446 0.23 15.58 -31.06
N SER A 447 -0.70 15.71 -32.01
CA SER A 447 -1.50 14.60 -32.53
C SER A 447 -0.69 13.55 -33.29
N GLU A 448 0.51 13.87 -33.77
CA GLU A 448 1.39 12.89 -34.42
C GLU A 448 1.90 11.81 -33.45
N LEU A 449 1.92 12.09 -32.14
CA LEU A 449 2.23 11.09 -31.10
C LEU A 449 1.23 9.93 -31.07
N GLY A 450 0.01 10.15 -31.59
CA GLY A 450 -1.02 9.14 -31.77
C GLY A 450 -1.25 8.77 -33.24
N GLY A 451 -0.42 9.26 -34.16
CA GLY A 451 -0.56 9.10 -35.59
C GLY A 451 0.09 7.81 -36.13
N SER A 452 -0.08 7.57 -37.42
CA SER A 452 0.46 6.40 -38.11
C SER A 452 2.00 6.30 -38.11
N THR A 453 2.70 7.42 -37.88
CA THR A 453 4.17 7.48 -37.86
C THR A 453 4.76 7.15 -36.49
N ALA A 454 3.95 7.15 -35.42
CA ALA A 454 4.43 6.85 -34.07
C ALA A 454 4.72 5.34 -33.88
N GLN A 455 5.77 5.02 -33.12
CA GLN A 455 6.12 3.63 -32.80
C GLN A 455 5.12 2.97 -31.84
N ALA A 456 4.56 3.75 -30.92
CA ALA A 456 3.61 3.28 -29.92
C ALA A 456 2.41 4.25 -29.77
N PRO A 457 1.56 4.41 -30.80
CA PRO A 457 0.50 5.42 -30.84
C PRO A 457 -0.56 5.21 -29.74
N ILE A 458 -0.68 3.98 -29.23
CA ILE A 458 -1.61 3.63 -28.16
C ILE A 458 -1.31 4.33 -26.82
N ILE A 459 -0.04 4.69 -26.56
CA ILE A 459 0.35 5.40 -25.34
C ILE A 459 -0.36 6.76 -25.33
N PHE A 460 -0.27 7.49 -26.45
CA PHE A 460 -0.93 8.77 -26.62
C PHE A 460 -2.45 8.63 -26.73
N ASN A 461 -2.95 7.82 -27.67
CA ASN A 461 -4.39 7.69 -27.95
C ASN A 461 -5.16 7.13 -26.76
N GLY A 462 -4.66 6.08 -26.10
CA GLY A 462 -5.28 5.51 -24.91
C GLY A 462 -5.28 6.49 -23.73
N GLY A 463 -4.19 7.23 -23.55
CA GLY A 463 -4.09 8.23 -22.51
C GLY A 463 -5.00 9.45 -22.73
N VAL A 464 -5.08 9.96 -23.95
CA VAL A 464 -6.00 11.06 -24.33
C VAL A 464 -7.46 10.61 -24.22
N PHE A 465 -7.78 9.35 -24.55
CA PHE A 465 -9.12 8.79 -24.38
C PHE A 465 -9.56 8.80 -22.91
N ILE A 466 -8.69 8.32 -22.01
CA ILE A 466 -8.97 8.33 -20.57
C ILE A 466 -9.06 9.77 -20.05
N ALA A 467 -8.16 10.66 -20.47
CA ALA A 467 -8.21 12.07 -20.11
C ALA A 467 -9.51 12.75 -20.58
N GLY A 468 -10.01 12.40 -21.76
CA GLY A 468 -11.29 12.85 -22.31
C GLY A 468 -12.49 12.45 -21.45
N ILE A 469 -12.58 11.17 -21.06
CA ILE A 469 -13.60 10.69 -20.13
C ILE A 469 -13.51 11.42 -18.79
N MET A 470 -12.30 11.56 -18.25
CA MET A 470 -12.07 12.26 -16.99
C MET A 470 -12.48 13.73 -17.06
N ALA A 471 -12.24 14.42 -18.18
CA ALA A 471 -12.67 15.80 -18.39
C ALA A 471 -14.20 15.93 -18.38
N GLY A 472 -14.93 14.99 -19.02
CA GLY A 472 -16.39 14.95 -18.97
C GLY A 472 -16.93 14.75 -17.55
N VAL A 473 -16.37 13.79 -16.81
CA VAL A 473 -16.72 13.54 -15.40
C VAL A 473 -16.40 14.73 -14.50
N ALA A 474 -15.26 15.39 -14.72
CA ALA A 474 -14.88 16.61 -14.02
C ALA A 474 -15.88 17.74 -14.28
N GLY A 475 -16.38 17.86 -15.52
CA GLY A 475 -17.43 18.79 -15.91
C GLY A 475 -18.69 18.70 -15.08
N ILE A 476 -19.17 17.47 -14.86
CA ILE A 476 -20.31 17.21 -13.97
C ILE A 476 -19.98 17.69 -12.54
N GLY A 477 -18.74 17.47 -12.09
CA GLY A 477 -18.24 18.00 -10.82
C GLY A 477 -18.29 19.53 -10.73
N PHE A 478 -17.80 20.25 -11.74
CA PHE A 478 -17.87 21.71 -11.82
C PHE A 478 -19.31 22.21 -11.81
N GLY A 479 -20.18 21.62 -12.63
CA GLY A 479 -21.60 21.99 -12.68
C GLY A 479 -22.31 21.82 -11.35
N LEU A 480 -22.08 20.68 -10.69
CA LEU A 480 -22.63 20.41 -9.35
C LEU A 480 -22.02 21.31 -8.28
N ALA A 481 -20.75 21.70 -8.41
CA ALA A 481 -20.09 22.63 -7.48
C ALA A 481 -20.64 24.06 -7.60
N VAL A 482 -20.93 24.53 -8.82
CA VAL A 482 -21.58 25.83 -9.03
C VAL A 482 -22.99 25.82 -8.47
N TYR A 483 -23.79 24.79 -8.78
CA TYR A 483 -25.13 24.65 -8.21
C TYR A 483 -25.08 24.58 -6.68
N ALA A 484 -24.12 23.86 -6.12
CA ALA A 484 -23.89 23.74 -4.69
C ALA A 484 -23.61 25.07 -3.97
N LEU A 485 -22.89 25.98 -4.63
CA LEU A 485 -22.43 27.24 -4.04
C LEU A 485 -23.39 28.40 -4.31
N THR A 486 -24.22 28.31 -5.36
CA THR A 486 -25.00 29.45 -5.88
C THR A 486 -26.47 29.14 -6.16
N GLU A 487 -26.87 27.87 -6.10
CA GLU A 487 -28.20 27.36 -6.45
C GLU A 487 -28.64 27.61 -7.91
N LYS A 488 -27.73 28.13 -8.76
CA LYS A 488 -27.98 28.36 -10.19
C LYS A 488 -27.88 27.07 -11.01
N ARG A 489 -29.01 26.39 -11.20
CA ARG A 489 -29.10 25.11 -11.94
C ARG A 489 -28.67 25.23 -13.40
N ILE A 490 -29.16 26.26 -14.09
CA ILE A 490 -28.88 26.49 -15.52
C ILE A 490 -27.38 26.70 -15.74
N ALA A 491 -26.74 27.54 -14.91
CA ALA A 491 -25.30 27.77 -15.00
C ALA A 491 -24.50 26.48 -14.76
N GLY A 492 -24.88 25.68 -13.77
CA GLY A 492 -24.25 24.39 -13.53
C GLY A 492 -24.40 23.40 -14.70
N ALA A 493 -25.59 23.33 -15.32
CA ALA A 493 -25.86 22.46 -16.45
C ALA A 493 -25.05 22.85 -17.70
N VAL A 494 -25.00 24.15 -18.03
CA VAL A 494 -24.25 24.65 -19.19
C VAL A 494 -22.75 24.38 -19.03
N ILE A 495 -22.19 24.61 -17.83
CA ILE A 495 -20.79 24.30 -17.53
C ILE A 495 -20.52 22.80 -17.70
N ALA A 496 -21.38 21.93 -17.15
CA ALA A 496 -21.21 20.48 -17.31
C ALA A 496 -21.28 20.06 -18.78
N ALA A 497 -22.22 20.60 -19.55
CA ALA A 497 -22.38 20.29 -20.97
C ALA A 497 -21.12 20.64 -21.79
N VAL A 498 -20.51 21.81 -21.56
CA VAL A 498 -19.29 22.22 -22.27
C VAL A 498 -18.13 21.27 -22.00
N PHE A 499 -17.92 20.86 -20.75
CA PHE A 499 -16.88 19.89 -20.40
C PHE A 499 -17.17 18.49 -20.94
N VAL A 500 -18.43 18.05 -20.94
CA VAL A 500 -18.83 16.75 -21.49
C VAL A 500 -18.60 16.71 -23.00
N LEU A 501 -18.99 17.76 -23.73
CA LEU A 501 -18.75 17.88 -25.16
C LEU A 501 -17.25 17.93 -25.46
N ALA A 502 -16.47 18.68 -24.68
CA ALA A 502 -15.03 18.73 -24.84
C ALA A 502 -14.36 17.37 -24.59
N GLY A 503 -14.77 16.67 -23.53
CA GLY A 503 -14.32 15.31 -23.21
C GLY A 503 -14.70 14.29 -24.28
N ALA A 504 -15.91 14.41 -24.85
CA ALA A 504 -16.37 13.57 -25.95
C ALA A 504 -15.55 13.83 -27.22
N GLY A 505 -15.25 15.08 -27.56
CA GLY A 505 -14.39 15.45 -28.68
C GLY A 505 -12.98 14.86 -28.57
N MET A 506 -12.34 15.01 -27.39
CA MET A 506 -11.04 14.41 -27.13
C MET A 506 -11.10 12.88 -27.24
N SER A 507 -12.07 12.24 -26.60
CA SER A 507 -12.19 10.77 -26.62
C SER A 507 -12.44 10.24 -28.03
N ALA A 508 -13.38 10.83 -28.76
CA ALA A 508 -13.72 10.42 -30.12
C ALA A 508 -12.55 10.60 -31.09
N SER A 509 -11.74 11.65 -30.94
CA SER A 509 -10.59 11.88 -31.81
C SER A 509 -9.54 10.77 -31.76
N THR A 510 -9.42 10.08 -30.62
CA THR A 510 -8.46 8.97 -30.45
C THR A 510 -8.87 7.69 -31.17
N LEU A 511 -10.14 7.58 -31.58
CA LEU A 511 -10.64 6.47 -32.39
C LEU A 511 -10.22 6.60 -33.86
N TYR A 512 -9.77 7.79 -34.27
CA TYR A 512 -9.32 8.12 -35.63
C TYR A 512 -7.90 8.68 -35.56
N PRO A 513 -6.85 7.85 -35.70
CA PRO A 513 -5.47 8.31 -35.68
C PRO A 513 -5.19 9.40 -36.72
N TRP A 514 -4.33 10.36 -36.36
CA TRP A 514 -3.85 11.36 -37.32
C TRP A 514 -3.10 10.68 -38.49
N PRO A 515 -3.32 11.09 -39.76
CA PRO A 515 -4.00 12.31 -40.24
C PRO A 515 -5.46 12.12 -40.73
N ASP A 516 -6.20 11.12 -40.24
CA ASP A 516 -7.60 10.91 -40.64
C ASP A 516 -8.45 12.19 -40.44
N PRO A 517 -9.19 12.70 -41.44
CA PRO A 517 -9.99 13.92 -41.30
C PRO A 517 -10.99 13.88 -40.13
N ARG A 518 -11.46 12.69 -39.73
CA ARG A 518 -12.36 12.50 -38.59
C ARG A 518 -11.69 12.78 -37.24
N HIS A 519 -10.35 12.76 -37.18
CA HIS A 519 -9.57 13.20 -36.02
C HIS A 519 -9.91 14.64 -35.61
N MET A 520 -10.33 15.48 -36.56
CA MET A 520 -10.70 16.88 -36.32
C MET A 520 -11.93 17.06 -35.42
N VAL A 521 -12.64 15.97 -35.05
CA VAL A 521 -13.64 16.00 -33.97
C VAL A 521 -13.05 16.51 -32.64
N ILE A 522 -11.72 16.46 -32.47
CA ILE A 522 -11.01 17.08 -31.35
C ILE A 522 -11.29 18.58 -31.22
N ASN A 523 -11.67 19.27 -32.31
CA ASN A 523 -12.05 20.68 -32.28
C ASN A 523 -13.25 20.96 -31.36
N LEU A 524 -14.09 19.97 -31.08
CA LEU A 524 -15.17 20.10 -30.09
C LEU A 524 -14.60 20.40 -28.69
N ALA A 525 -13.36 19.96 -28.41
CA ALA A 525 -12.63 20.28 -27.19
C ALA A 525 -12.27 21.77 -27.08
N LEU A 526 -12.18 22.52 -28.18
CA LEU A 526 -11.91 23.96 -28.14
C LEU A 526 -13.04 24.75 -27.45
N GLY A 527 -14.25 24.19 -27.38
CA GLY A 527 -15.36 24.76 -26.60
C GLY A 527 -15.02 24.95 -25.11
N ILE A 528 -14.03 24.23 -24.59
CA ILE A 528 -13.53 24.39 -23.22
C ILE A 528 -12.99 25.79 -22.92
N GLN A 529 -12.60 26.56 -23.95
CA GLN A 529 -12.13 27.95 -23.79
C GLN A 529 -13.22 28.88 -23.24
N LEU A 530 -14.50 28.52 -23.39
CA LEU A 530 -15.62 29.27 -22.83
C LEU A 530 -15.84 28.92 -21.35
N ALA A 531 -15.32 27.80 -20.87
CA ALA A 531 -15.59 27.31 -19.52
C ALA A 531 -15.13 28.25 -18.39
N PRO A 532 -13.99 28.96 -18.47
CA PRO A 532 -13.62 29.97 -17.48
C PRO A 532 -14.64 31.10 -17.35
N VAL A 533 -15.19 31.61 -18.47
CA VAL A 533 -16.22 32.65 -18.48
C VAL A 533 -17.54 32.13 -17.94
N LEU A 534 -17.92 30.91 -18.30
CA LEU A 534 -19.12 30.27 -17.77
C LEU A 534 -19.01 30.03 -16.26
N LEU A 535 -17.83 29.67 -15.75
CA LEU A 535 -17.56 29.57 -14.31
C LEU A 535 -17.62 30.94 -13.62
N LEU A 536 -17.09 32.00 -14.24
CA LEU A 536 -17.23 33.37 -13.74
C LEU A 536 -18.70 33.79 -13.63
N TRP A 537 -19.50 33.49 -14.66
CA TRP A 537 -20.95 33.75 -14.67
C TRP A 537 -21.70 32.94 -13.61
N GLY A 538 -21.40 31.63 -13.52
CA GLY A 538 -21.99 30.73 -12.53
C GLY A 538 -21.68 31.16 -11.09
N LEU A 539 -20.48 31.67 -10.85
CA LEU A 539 -20.00 32.12 -9.53
C LEU A 539 -20.17 33.63 -9.29
N ALA A 540 -20.86 34.36 -10.18
CA ALA A 540 -20.96 35.82 -10.10
C ALA A 540 -21.51 36.31 -8.76
N SER A 541 -22.51 35.62 -8.19
CA SER A 541 -23.15 35.95 -6.90
C SER A 541 -22.24 35.74 -5.68
N ARG A 542 -21.12 35.01 -5.81
CA ARG A 542 -20.19 34.73 -4.70
C ARG A 542 -19.09 35.78 -4.63
N ARG A 543 -19.10 36.62 -3.59
CA ARG A 543 -18.07 37.66 -3.35
C ARG A 543 -16.80 37.11 -2.69
N ASP A 544 -16.87 35.91 -2.13
CA ASP A 544 -15.83 35.28 -1.31
C ASP A 544 -14.87 34.36 -2.09
N LEU A 545 -14.78 34.58 -3.41
CA LEU A 545 -13.91 33.84 -4.36
C LEU A 545 -13.05 34.78 -5.25
N PRO A 546 -12.47 35.88 -4.74
CA PRO A 546 -11.79 36.86 -5.60
C PRO A 546 -10.59 36.28 -6.34
N ARG A 547 -9.78 35.44 -5.68
CA ARG A 547 -8.59 34.81 -6.29
C ARG A 547 -8.94 33.85 -7.42
N LEU A 548 -10.01 33.05 -7.26
CA LEU A 548 -10.49 32.16 -8.31
C LEU A 548 -11.01 32.97 -9.50
N LYS A 549 -11.73 34.07 -9.27
CA LYS A 549 -12.22 34.94 -10.34
C LYS A 549 -11.07 35.57 -11.13
N ILE A 550 -10.07 36.13 -10.44
CA ILE A 550 -8.86 36.69 -11.08
C ILE A 550 -8.16 35.62 -11.93
N PHE A 551 -7.98 34.41 -11.39
CA PHE A 551 -7.37 33.30 -12.12
C PHE A 551 -8.16 32.92 -13.38
N LEU A 552 -9.50 32.80 -13.28
CA LEU A 552 -10.36 32.47 -14.41
C LEU A 552 -10.38 33.57 -15.48
N THR A 553 -10.32 34.84 -15.09
CA THR A 553 -10.20 35.96 -16.03
C THR A 553 -8.83 35.95 -16.72
N ALA A 554 -7.75 35.79 -15.96
CA ALA A 554 -6.40 35.74 -16.52
C ALA A 554 -6.23 34.59 -17.51
N ILE A 555 -6.68 33.37 -17.15
CA ILE A 555 -6.56 32.23 -18.06
C ILE A 555 -7.40 32.39 -19.32
N PHE A 556 -8.60 32.97 -19.21
CA PHE A 556 -9.42 33.26 -20.39
C PHE A 556 -8.74 34.24 -21.34
N VAL A 557 -8.15 35.32 -20.81
CA VAL A 557 -7.40 36.29 -21.61
C VAL A 557 -6.19 35.63 -22.26
N ILE A 558 -5.42 34.83 -21.51
CA ILE A 558 -4.26 34.10 -22.05
C ILE A 558 -4.69 33.15 -23.18
N MET A 559 -5.77 32.39 -22.99
CA MET A 559 -6.32 31.51 -24.04
C MET A 559 -6.76 32.30 -25.27
N ALA A 560 -7.46 33.43 -25.09
CA ALA A 560 -7.89 34.26 -26.20
C ALA A 560 -6.70 34.84 -26.97
N CYS A 561 -5.69 35.36 -26.28
CA CYS A 561 -4.45 35.83 -26.89
C CYS A 561 -3.74 34.72 -27.66
N LEU A 562 -3.57 33.54 -27.05
CA LEU A 562 -2.96 32.39 -27.71
C LEU A 562 -3.74 31.98 -28.96
N THR A 563 -5.07 31.91 -28.90
CA THR A 563 -5.91 31.56 -30.06
C THR A 563 -5.76 32.56 -31.21
N VAL A 564 -5.65 33.86 -30.90
CA VAL A 564 -5.47 34.91 -31.90
C VAL A 564 -4.09 34.81 -32.56
N VAL A 565 -3.05 34.54 -31.77
CA VAL A 565 -1.67 34.36 -32.26
C VAL A 565 -1.54 33.09 -33.10
N THR A 566 -2.11 31.96 -32.66
CA THR A 566 -1.98 30.68 -33.35
C THR A 566 -2.84 30.56 -34.61
N LYS A 567 -3.94 31.34 -34.73
CA LYS A 567 -4.76 31.40 -35.96
C LYS A 567 -4.29 32.42 -37.00
N HIS A 568 -3.08 32.97 -36.86
CA HIS A 568 -2.53 34.03 -37.73
C HIS A 568 -3.41 35.28 -37.86
N MET A 569 -4.30 35.52 -36.89
CA MET A 569 -5.20 36.67 -36.93
C MET A 569 -4.44 37.97 -36.64
N ILE A 570 -3.33 37.88 -35.90
CA ILE A 570 -2.40 38.98 -35.61
C ILE A 570 -0.98 38.40 -35.70
N PHE A 571 -0.11 39.03 -36.51
CA PHE A 571 1.26 38.60 -36.85
C PHE A 571 1.38 37.29 -37.68
N PRO A 572 1.06 37.35 -38.99
CA PRO A 572 1.30 36.23 -39.92
C PRO A 572 2.77 35.78 -39.89
N GLY A 573 3.02 34.46 -39.85
CA GLY A 573 4.37 33.89 -39.79
C GLY A 573 4.93 33.61 -38.38
N THR A 574 4.24 34.06 -37.32
CA THR A 574 4.64 33.80 -35.92
C THR A 574 4.60 32.31 -35.56
N VAL A 575 3.55 31.63 -36.02
CA VAL A 575 3.49 30.17 -36.07
C VAL A 575 3.83 29.74 -37.49
N ASN A 576 4.71 28.78 -37.66
CA ASN A 576 5.11 28.23 -38.95
C ASN A 576 5.62 26.80 -38.77
N ASP A 577 5.89 26.10 -39.86
CA ASP A 577 6.30 24.68 -39.83
C ASP A 577 7.58 24.42 -39.00
N ALA A 578 8.42 25.44 -38.79
CA ALA A 578 9.63 25.32 -37.98
C ALA A 578 9.37 25.40 -36.47
N ASN A 579 8.21 25.90 -36.02
CA ASN A 579 7.93 26.14 -34.60
C ASN A 579 6.52 25.73 -34.11
N VAL A 580 5.70 25.15 -34.99
CA VAL A 580 4.30 24.79 -34.70
C VAL A 580 4.18 23.86 -33.49
N GLY A 581 5.10 22.91 -33.32
CA GLY A 581 5.12 21.97 -32.21
C GLY A 581 5.27 22.65 -30.85
N TRP A 582 6.06 23.73 -30.75
CA TRP A 582 6.19 24.51 -29.51
C TRP A 582 4.90 25.24 -29.14
N TRP A 583 4.27 25.86 -30.14
CA TRP A 583 3.03 26.60 -29.96
C TRP A 583 1.88 25.69 -29.53
N GLU A 584 1.75 24.51 -30.12
CA GLU A 584 0.72 23.54 -29.74
C GLU A 584 0.85 23.06 -28.30
N ARG A 585 2.06 22.85 -27.81
CA ARG A 585 2.27 22.41 -26.42
C ARG A 585 1.97 23.52 -25.42
N ALA A 586 2.40 24.74 -25.72
CA ALA A 586 2.06 25.90 -24.91
C ALA A 586 0.53 26.06 -24.85
N TYR A 587 -0.13 25.88 -26.00
CA TYR A 587 -1.58 25.88 -26.12
C TYR A 587 -2.23 24.77 -25.29
N ALA A 588 -1.78 23.53 -25.41
CA ALA A 588 -2.31 22.38 -24.67
C ALA A 588 -2.10 22.50 -23.15
N LEU A 589 -0.92 22.96 -22.70
CA LEU A 589 -0.61 23.18 -21.29
C LEU A 589 -1.56 24.20 -20.67
N VAL A 590 -1.82 25.30 -21.38
CA VAL A 590 -2.76 26.33 -20.93
C VAL A 590 -4.19 25.81 -20.96
N LEU A 591 -4.60 25.10 -22.03
CA LEU A 591 -5.97 24.61 -22.22
C LEU A 591 -6.38 23.54 -21.19
N VAL A 592 -5.43 22.72 -20.75
CA VAL A 592 -5.67 21.58 -19.86
C VAL A 592 -5.29 21.88 -18.41
N GLY A 593 -4.18 22.59 -18.17
CA GLY A 593 -3.62 22.79 -16.84
C GLY A 593 -4.51 23.59 -15.88
N TRP A 594 -5.26 24.57 -16.40
CA TRP A 594 -6.12 25.43 -15.56
C TRP A 594 -7.28 24.68 -14.90
N VAL A 595 -7.77 23.59 -15.53
CA VAL A 595 -8.87 22.77 -15.04
C VAL A 595 -8.54 22.21 -13.67
N GLY A 596 -7.32 21.72 -13.48
CA GLY A 596 -6.88 21.16 -12.21
C GLY A 596 -6.79 22.21 -11.10
N VAL A 597 -6.30 23.41 -11.42
CA VAL A 597 -6.22 24.53 -10.49
C VAL A 597 -7.62 24.99 -10.07
N ALA A 598 -8.53 25.17 -11.03
CA ALA A 598 -9.91 25.57 -10.77
C ALA A 598 -10.67 24.51 -9.94
N ALA A 599 -10.50 23.23 -10.27
CA ALA A 599 -11.13 22.13 -9.55
C ALA A 599 -10.65 22.07 -8.09
N TRP A 600 -9.34 22.25 -7.86
CA TRP A 600 -8.77 22.27 -6.51
C TRP A 600 -9.24 23.46 -5.67
N LEU A 601 -9.32 24.65 -6.27
CA LEU A 601 -9.83 25.84 -5.59
C LEU A 601 -11.31 25.69 -5.20
N LEU A 602 -12.14 25.12 -6.07
CA LEU A 602 -13.54 24.84 -5.79
C LEU A 602 -13.72 23.74 -4.73
N ASP A 603 -12.90 22.68 -4.78
CA ASP A 603 -12.92 21.62 -3.76
C ASP A 603 -12.64 22.17 -2.36
N ARG A 604 -11.60 23.00 -2.23
CA ARG A 604 -11.28 23.69 -0.98
C ARG A 604 -12.42 24.57 -0.50
N LYS A 605 -13.13 25.24 -1.41
CA LYS A 605 -14.27 26.07 -1.04
C LYS A 605 -15.46 25.26 -0.54
N LEU A 606 -15.80 24.19 -1.25
CA LEU A 606 -16.86 23.27 -0.83
C LEU A 606 -16.56 22.64 0.54
N LEU A 607 -15.28 22.38 0.82
CA LEU A 607 -14.85 21.89 2.13
C LEU A 607 -15.05 22.94 3.23
N GLN A 608 -14.71 24.21 2.98
CA GLN A 608 -14.94 25.30 3.93
C GLN A 608 -16.43 25.50 4.23
N GLU A 609 -17.30 25.45 3.21
CA GLU A 609 -18.76 25.55 3.39
C GLU A 609 -19.33 24.33 4.14
N ALA A 610 -18.83 23.13 3.86
CA ALA A 610 -19.21 21.92 4.58
C ALA A 610 -18.87 22.01 6.09
N ILE A 611 -17.80 22.72 6.45
CA ILE A 611 -17.37 22.93 7.84
C ILE A 611 -18.21 24.04 8.51
N LYS A 612 -18.61 25.07 7.76
CA LYS A 612 -19.37 26.22 8.28
C LYS A 612 -20.87 25.95 8.51
N SER A 613 -21.43 24.91 7.92
CA SER A 613 -22.84 24.51 8.16
C SER A 613 -22.98 23.14 8.87
N PRO A 614 -22.63 23.00 10.16
CA PRO A 614 -22.83 21.75 10.89
C PRO A 614 -24.30 21.39 11.19
N SER A 615 -25.26 22.30 11.02
CA SER A 615 -26.67 22.02 11.31
C SER A 615 -27.59 23.09 10.71
N GLY A 616 -28.48 22.68 9.81
CA GLY A 616 -29.62 23.49 9.38
C GLY A 616 -30.92 22.75 9.67
N GLY A 617 -31.52 23.04 10.82
CA GLY A 617 -32.96 22.92 11.13
C GLY A 617 -33.57 21.53 11.31
N SER A 618 -33.72 21.06 12.56
CA SER A 618 -35.03 20.72 13.17
C SER A 618 -34.91 20.04 14.57
N VAL A 619 -34.16 20.61 15.52
CA VAL A 619 -34.26 20.15 16.94
C VAL A 619 -34.43 21.31 17.94
N ALA A 620 -34.40 22.57 17.52
CA ALA A 620 -34.49 23.72 18.44
C ALA A 620 -35.87 24.41 18.49
N GLN A 621 -36.95 23.83 17.94
CA GLN A 621 -38.28 24.47 17.95
C GLN A 621 -39.43 23.65 18.55
N VAL A 622 -39.16 22.49 19.18
CA VAL A 622 -40.20 21.77 19.96
C VAL A 622 -40.05 21.99 21.47
N ALA A 623 -38.97 22.63 21.93
CA ALA A 623 -38.76 22.94 23.36
C ALA A 623 -39.25 24.34 23.78
N ALA A 624 -39.94 25.08 22.89
CA ALA A 624 -40.46 26.44 23.17
C ALA A 624 -41.95 26.60 22.82
N ALA A 625 -42.71 25.50 22.82
CA ALA A 625 -44.17 25.48 22.69
C ALA A 625 -44.82 24.52 23.72
N GLY A 626 -44.16 24.41 24.88
CA GLY A 626 -44.64 23.66 26.04
C GLY A 626 -44.47 24.51 27.30
N GLU A 627 -45.00 25.73 27.24
CA GLU A 627 -45.48 26.49 28.41
C GLU A 627 -46.95 26.85 28.16
#